data_AF-A0A7D3WWL2-F1
#
_entry.id   AF-A0A7D3WWL2-F1
#
_cell.length_a   1.000
_cell.length_b   1.000
_cell.length_c   1.000
_cell.angle_alpha   90.00
_cell.angle_beta   90.00
_cell.angle_gamma   90.00
#
_symmetry.space_group_name_H-M   'P 1'
#
loop_
_entity.id
_entity.type
_entity.pdbx_description
1 polymer ?
#
loop_
_entity_poly.entity_id
_entity_poly.type
_entity_poly.pdbx_seq_one_letter_code
_entity_poly.pdbx_strand_id
1 'polypeptide(L)'
;MVRNGASFIDSTPRIFPALGDYACLNNLFYYDFGGQDPDGDSLAYDMVTPLNGHSTAANPAPLPTAAPYSTVTWTTGLGTTNQIPGTPPLAIDAHTGRLTVRPSRLGLFVFGVRCSEYRKGVKIGETRRDFQLYVLNCPSNNPPVVTVQANGRLYRAGRDTVRIAPTGPRCLTLRYTDPDPNSVLTLTAAPVNFTDPATAPSFTTTASGTVRASGQPDTLTATLCFPQCADTKGKVYYVNVMVADNGCALPKRDTVRVAFLATPPPSTVPVLTTSFPPEVPGIITEVRVALNQPYTATLLGTDTAPNPLALTAAGEGFDLPSVGMSFAAQNGTGRATANFAWTPTCATATASPNGLLVHFTLTQSGTICTPHILTRTIRFVVKRPADSLAFRPPNIITPNGDGLNDVFTLPDLPPDFCDAQFASVQIFSRWGRLMYQSPDRGFRWSGAAAAGMYFYLITYTDGRKYKGWLEVVP
;
A
#
# COMPACT_ATOMS: atom_id res chain seq x y z
N MET A 1 -38.21 -21.92 -11.99
CA MET A 1 -39.43 -22.37 -12.73
C MET A 1 -39.04 -22.67 -14.19
N VAL A 2 -39.94 -23.17 -15.04
CA VAL A 2 -39.68 -23.32 -16.49
C VAL A 2 -40.71 -22.47 -17.23
N ARG A 3 -40.27 -21.53 -18.08
CA ARG A 3 -41.15 -20.70 -18.93
C ARG A 3 -40.72 -20.90 -20.38
N ASN A 4 -41.65 -21.27 -21.25
CA ASN A 4 -41.40 -21.59 -22.67
C ASN A 4 -40.29 -22.64 -22.90
N GLY A 5 -40.24 -23.68 -22.06
CA GLY A 5 -39.29 -24.79 -22.24
C GLY A 5 -37.84 -24.52 -21.79
N ALA A 6 -37.55 -23.34 -21.23
CA ALA A 6 -36.24 -23.00 -20.67
C ALA A 6 -36.30 -22.78 -19.14
N SER A 7 -35.21 -23.07 -18.44
CA SER A 7 -35.06 -22.77 -17.02
C SER A 7 -35.22 -21.27 -16.78
N PHE A 8 -36.24 -20.89 -16.02
CA PHE A 8 -36.55 -19.53 -15.61
C PHE A 8 -36.08 -19.36 -14.16
N ILE A 9 -34.92 -18.72 -14.03
CA ILE A 9 -34.33 -18.28 -12.77
C ILE A 9 -34.70 -16.79 -12.63
N ASP A 10 -35.33 -16.46 -11.52
CA ASP A 10 -35.88 -15.16 -11.16
C ASP A 10 -35.60 -15.01 -9.66
N SER A 11 -35.15 -13.82 -9.26
CA SER A 11 -34.94 -13.49 -7.86
C SER A 11 -35.87 -12.37 -7.42
N THR A 12 -36.73 -12.65 -6.43
CA THR A 12 -37.66 -11.64 -5.91
C THR A 12 -36.88 -10.41 -5.43
N PRO A 13 -37.28 -9.19 -5.86
CA PRO A 13 -36.61 -7.96 -5.45
C PRO A 13 -36.52 -7.85 -3.93
N ARG A 14 -35.33 -7.56 -3.42
CA ARG A 14 -35.14 -7.33 -1.98
C ARG A 14 -35.76 -5.97 -1.62
N ILE A 15 -36.94 -6.01 -1.02
CA ILE A 15 -37.64 -4.81 -0.51
C ILE A 15 -37.24 -4.59 0.96
N PHE A 16 -36.88 -3.34 1.27
CA PHE A 16 -36.29 -2.83 2.52
C PHE A 16 -37.14 -3.03 3.80
N PRO A 17 -36.53 -2.86 5.01
CA PRO A 17 -37.17 -3.08 6.31
C PRO A 17 -38.48 -2.31 6.52
N ALA A 18 -39.30 -2.78 7.47
CA ALA A 18 -40.58 -2.16 7.81
C ALA A 18 -40.43 -0.67 8.15
N LEU A 19 -41.34 0.15 7.61
CA LEU A 19 -41.54 1.52 8.09
C LEU A 19 -42.01 1.46 9.55
N GLY A 20 -41.13 1.78 10.49
CA GLY A 20 -41.47 2.02 11.90
C GLY A 20 -41.75 3.50 12.20
N ASP A 21 -41.73 4.36 11.18
CA ASP A 21 -41.73 5.80 11.36
C ASP A 21 -43.12 6.44 11.34
N TYR A 22 -43.19 7.64 11.90
CA TYR A 22 -44.32 8.57 11.82
C TYR A 22 -43.95 9.74 10.89
N ALA A 23 -44.95 10.48 10.43
CA ALA A 23 -44.74 11.73 9.69
C ALA A 23 -45.28 12.92 10.48
N CYS A 24 -44.65 14.08 10.29
CA CYS A 24 -45.03 15.31 10.96
C CYS A 24 -46.00 16.11 10.09
N LEU A 25 -47.11 16.58 10.68
CA LEU A 25 -48.06 17.47 10.01
C LEU A 25 -47.32 18.65 9.35
N ASN A 26 -47.69 18.96 8.10
CA ASN A 26 -47.15 20.03 7.25
C ASN A 26 -45.65 19.98 6.93
N ASN A 27 -44.94 18.93 7.34
CA ASN A 27 -43.54 18.72 7.02
C ASN A 27 -43.39 17.71 5.88
N LEU A 28 -42.39 17.91 5.03
CA LEU A 28 -42.10 16.96 3.96
C LEU A 28 -41.51 15.69 4.57
N PHE A 29 -42.15 14.56 4.33
CA PHE A 29 -41.67 13.23 4.63
C PHE A 29 -41.32 12.52 3.32
N TYR A 30 -40.24 11.76 3.31
CA TYR A 30 -39.83 10.92 2.20
C TYR A 30 -39.16 9.66 2.74
N TYR A 31 -39.25 8.58 1.97
CA TYR A 31 -38.60 7.31 2.28
C TYR A 31 -38.22 6.62 0.98
N ASP A 32 -37.09 5.93 0.96
CA ASP A 32 -36.61 5.23 -0.23
C ASP A 32 -37.09 3.77 -0.24
N PHE A 33 -38.01 3.44 -1.15
CA PHE A 33 -38.49 2.07 -1.41
C PHE A 33 -37.79 1.38 -2.59
N GLY A 34 -36.74 1.98 -3.15
CA GLY A 34 -36.07 1.49 -4.36
C GLY A 34 -35.34 0.15 -4.19
N GLY A 35 -35.98 -0.95 -4.56
CA GLY A 35 -35.38 -2.29 -4.57
C GLY A 35 -34.21 -2.43 -5.57
N GLN A 36 -33.33 -3.39 -5.30
CA GLN A 36 -32.35 -3.86 -6.27
C GLN A 36 -32.73 -5.26 -6.75
N ASP A 37 -32.59 -5.48 -8.05
CA ASP A 37 -32.83 -6.74 -8.73
C ASP A 37 -31.47 -7.38 -9.15
N PRO A 38 -31.05 -8.47 -8.49
CA PRO A 38 -29.76 -9.12 -8.74
C PRO A 38 -29.52 -9.61 -10.18
N ASP A 39 -30.58 -9.90 -10.93
CA ASP A 39 -30.56 -10.42 -12.30
C ASP A 39 -30.75 -9.32 -13.38
N GLY A 40 -30.84 -8.05 -12.94
CA GLY A 40 -30.82 -6.88 -13.81
C GLY A 40 -32.18 -6.53 -14.43
N ASP A 41 -33.27 -7.01 -13.84
CA ASP A 41 -34.62 -6.64 -14.27
C ASP A 41 -34.99 -5.21 -13.86
N SER A 42 -35.86 -4.60 -14.66
CA SER A 42 -36.34 -3.24 -14.37
C SER A 42 -37.52 -3.30 -13.42
N LEU A 43 -37.49 -2.44 -12.40
CA LEU A 43 -38.56 -2.31 -11.40
C LEU A 43 -39.39 -1.06 -11.69
N ALA A 44 -40.71 -1.18 -11.53
CA ALA A 44 -41.64 -0.06 -11.61
C ALA A 44 -42.54 -0.01 -10.39
N TYR A 45 -42.78 1.20 -9.88
CA TYR A 45 -43.51 1.43 -8.63
C TYR A 45 -44.83 2.16 -8.87
N ASP A 46 -45.89 1.75 -8.17
CA ASP A 46 -47.17 2.44 -8.19
C ASP A 46 -47.92 2.36 -6.85
N MET A 47 -48.74 3.40 -6.60
CA MET A 47 -49.62 3.47 -5.44
C MET A 47 -50.87 2.62 -5.69
N VAL A 48 -51.10 1.61 -4.85
CA VAL A 48 -52.21 0.67 -4.98
C VAL A 48 -53.13 0.73 -3.77
N THR A 49 -54.39 0.33 -3.94
CA THR A 49 -55.31 0.24 -2.80
C THR A 49 -54.87 -0.88 -1.87
N PRO A 50 -54.70 -0.63 -0.56
CA PRO A 50 -54.35 -1.65 0.41
C PRO A 50 -55.33 -2.82 0.44
N LEU A 51 -54.83 -4.00 0.76
CA LEU A 51 -55.66 -5.17 0.98
C LEU A 51 -56.23 -5.13 2.40
N ASN A 52 -57.53 -5.27 2.51
CA ASN A 52 -58.24 -5.47 3.78
C ASN A 52 -58.20 -6.95 4.22
N GLY A 53 -57.84 -7.84 3.28
CA GLY A 53 -57.92 -9.29 3.46
C GLY A 53 -59.37 -9.71 3.66
N HIS A 54 -59.70 -10.10 4.89
CA HIS A 54 -61.06 -10.35 5.38
C HIS A 54 -61.31 -9.71 6.75
N SER A 55 -60.52 -8.69 7.12
CA SER A 55 -60.67 -8.02 8.42
C SER A 55 -61.94 -7.18 8.46
N THR A 56 -62.51 -7.04 9.66
CA THR A 56 -63.69 -6.22 9.94
C THR A 56 -63.48 -5.45 11.24
N ALA A 57 -64.30 -4.44 11.51
CA ALA A 57 -64.24 -3.73 12.80
C ALA A 57 -64.47 -4.66 14.01
N ALA A 58 -65.25 -5.73 13.83
CA ALA A 58 -65.50 -6.73 14.88
C ALA A 58 -64.40 -7.81 14.98
N ASN A 59 -63.62 -8.01 13.91
CA ASN A 59 -62.50 -8.95 13.87
C ASN A 59 -61.33 -8.35 13.06
N PRO A 60 -60.48 -7.53 13.70
CA PRO A 60 -59.39 -6.83 13.02
C PRO A 60 -58.22 -7.73 12.62
N ALA A 61 -58.13 -8.95 13.19
CA ALA A 61 -57.05 -9.90 12.93
C ALA A 61 -57.59 -11.32 12.65
N PRO A 62 -58.33 -11.53 11.54
CA PRO A 62 -58.86 -12.84 11.18
C PRO A 62 -57.74 -13.82 10.81
N LEU A 63 -58.03 -15.11 10.87
CA LEU A 63 -57.11 -16.14 10.37
C LEU A 63 -56.83 -15.92 8.86
N PRO A 64 -55.56 -16.05 8.41
CA PRO A 64 -55.22 -15.88 7.00
C PRO A 64 -55.90 -16.93 6.12
N THR A 65 -56.42 -16.50 4.97
CA THR A 65 -56.98 -17.36 3.92
C THR A 65 -56.23 -17.16 2.60
N ALA A 66 -56.43 -18.06 1.64
CA ALA A 66 -55.89 -17.89 0.30
C ALA A 66 -56.61 -16.75 -0.45
N ALA A 67 -55.92 -16.13 -1.41
CA ALA A 67 -56.50 -15.15 -2.33
C ALA A 67 -57.78 -15.69 -3.01
N PRO A 68 -58.74 -14.83 -3.42
CA PRO A 68 -58.64 -13.37 -3.53
C PRO A 68 -58.86 -12.60 -2.21
N TYR A 69 -58.07 -11.55 -2.01
CA TYR A 69 -58.19 -10.65 -0.86
C TYR A 69 -59.09 -9.45 -1.19
N SER A 70 -59.98 -9.07 -0.28
CA SER A 70 -60.75 -7.82 -0.44
C SER A 70 -59.85 -6.60 -0.23
N THR A 71 -60.14 -5.50 -0.93
CA THR A 71 -59.47 -4.21 -0.72
C THR A 71 -60.13 -3.43 0.41
N VAL A 72 -59.40 -2.48 1.00
CA VAL A 72 -60.02 -1.52 1.92
C VAL A 72 -61.07 -0.68 1.20
N THR A 73 -62.07 -0.21 1.95
CA THR A 73 -63.01 0.80 1.45
C THR A 73 -62.47 2.18 1.79
N TRP A 74 -62.31 3.04 0.79
CA TRP A 74 -61.80 4.40 1.00
C TRP A 74 -62.84 5.28 1.71
N THR A 75 -62.42 5.98 2.76
CA THR A 75 -63.18 7.12 3.28
C THR A 75 -63.21 8.25 2.25
N THR A 76 -64.29 9.02 2.21
CA THR A 76 -64.44 10.17 1.31
C THR A 76 -63.20 11.06 1.28
N GLY A 77 -62.71 11.35 0.07
CA GLY A 77 -61.52 12.18 -0.17
C GLY A 77 -60.18 11.43 -0.17
N LEU A 78 -60.15 10.14 0.19
CA LEU A 78 -58.98 9.27 0.04
C LEU A 78 -59.11 8.38 -1.21
N GLY A 79 -57.97 7.94 -1.73
CA GLY A 79 -57.91 7.08 -2.93
C GLY A 79 -56.46 6.81 -3.31
N THR A 80 -56.23 6.04 -4.38
CA THR A 80 -54.88 5.62 -4.81
C THR A 80 -53.92 6.78 -5.11
N THR A 81 -54.44 7.93 -5.55
CA THR A 81 -53.67 9.16 -5.81
C THR A 81 -53.60 10.11 -4.60
N ASN A 82 -54.28 9.77 -3.50
CA ASN A 82 -54.38 10.57 -2.28
C ASN A 82 -54.56 9.67 -1.04
N GLN A 83 -53.63 8.73 -0.83
CA GLN A 83 -53.74 7.78 0.28
C GLN A 83 -53.45 8.46 1.64
N ILE A 84 -52.58 9.46 1.62
CA ILE A 84 -52.36 10.40 2.72
C ILE A 84 -52.51 11.83 2.15
N PRO A 85 -53.52 12.59 2.61
CA PRO A 85 -53.75 13.97 2.18
C PRO A 85 -52.56 14.87 2.47
N GLY A 86 -52.20 15.70 1.50
CA GLY A 86 -51.06 16.60 1.63
C GLY A 86 -50.83 17.46 0.39
N THR A 87 -49.82 18.32 0.46
CA THR A 87 -49.34 19.13 -0.68
C THR A 87 -47.81 19.04 -0.79
N PRO A 88 -47.25 18.00 -1.46
CA PRO A 88 -47.96 16.97 -2.23
C PRO A 88 -48.63 15.89 -1.36
N PRO A 89 -49.69 15.21 -1.87
CA PRO A 89 -50.21 14.01 -1.23
C PRO A 89 -49.20 12.86 -1.36
N LEU A 90 -49.41 11.76 -0.63
CA LEU A 90 -48.50 10.62 -0.73
C LEU A 90 -48.45 10.08 -2.15
N ALA A 91 -47.24 10.06 -2.70
CA ALA A 91 -46.92 9.50 -3.99
C ALA A 91 -45.60 8.73 -3.93
N ILE A 92 -45.40 7.83 -4.90
CA ILE A 92 -44.15 7.12 -5.15
C ILE A 92 -43.62 7.51 -6.53
N ASP A 93 -42.32 7.76 -6.63
CA ASP A 93 -41.67 7.88 -7.94
C ASP A 93 -41.59 6.50 -8.62
N ALA A 94 -42.14 6.42 -9.83
CA ALA A 94 -42.33 5.15 -10.53
C ALA A 94 -41.02 4.43 -10.92
N HIS A 95 -39.88 5.13 -10.94
CA HIS A 95 -38.60 4.58 -11.38
C HIS A 95 -37.65 4.32 -10.21
N THR A 96 -37.67 5.20 -9.20
CA THR A 96 -36.75 5.16 -8.06
C THR A 96 -37.35 4.52 -6.82
N GLY A 97 -38.68 4.40 -6.75
CA GLY A 97 -39.36 3.94 -5.54
C GLY A 97 -39.35 4.97 -4.41
N ARG A 98 -39.00 6.23 -4.66
CA ARG A 98 -38.99 7.25 -3.60
C ARG A 98 -40.42 7.67 -3.22
N LEU A 99 -40.84 7.38 -1.99
CA LEU A 99 -42.06 7.93 -1.41
C LEU A 99 -41.87 9.39 -1.01
N THR A 100 -42.90 10.21 -1.19
CA THR A 100 -42.93 11.60 -0.73
C THR A 100 -44.35 12.01 -0.33
N VAL A 101 -44.50 12.71 0.79
CA VAL A 101 -45.75 13.33 1.23
C VAL A 101 -45.46 14.56 2.08
N ARG A 102 -46.31 15.58 2.01
CA ARG A 102 -46.37 16.66 3.02
C ARG A 102 -47.75 16.63 3.67
N PRO A 103 -47.96 15.83 4.75
CA PRO A 103 -49.28 15.54 5.25
C PRO A 103 -50.02 16.79 5.73
N SER A 104 -51.30 16.94 5.38
CA SER A 104 -52.14 18.06 5.81
C SER A 104 -53.19 17.66 6.85
N ARG A 105 -53.22 16.39 7.27
CA ARG A 105 -54.20 15.86 8.24
C ARG A 105 -53.55 14.89 9.22
N LEU A 106 -53.85 15.06 10.51
CA LEU A 106 -53.44 14.13 11.58
C LEU A 106 -54.19 12.80 11.47
N GLY A 107 -53.56 11.72 11.91
CA GLY A 107 -54.19 10.40 12.02
C GLY A 107 -53.29 9.25 11.57
N LEU A 108 -53.75 8.03 11.80
CA LEU A 108 -53.11 6.81 11.29
C LEU A 108 -53.65 6.52 9.89
N PHE A 109 -52.77 6.49 8.90
CA PHE A 109 -53.12 6.20 7.51
C PHE A 109 -52.57 4.84 7.10
N VAL A 110 -53.31 4.14 6.25
CA VAL A 110 -52.83 2.92 5.57
C VAL A 110 -52.58 3.27 4.11
N PHE A 111 -51.46 2.81 3.56
CA PHE A 111 -51.19 2.95 2.14
C PHE A 111 -50.54 1.70 1.54
N GLY A 112 -50.78 1.48 0.25
CA GLY A 112 -50.30 0.31 -0.49
C GLY A 112 -49.30 0.71 -1.56
N VAL A 113 -48.19 -0.01 -1.64
CA VAL A 113 -47.17 0.13 -2.68
C VAL A 113 -47.03 -1.19 -3.42
N ARG A 114 -46.99 -1.12 -4.75
CA ARG A 114 -46.63 -2.25 -5.60
C ARG A 114 -45.31 -1.98 -6.29
N CYS A 115 -44.44 -2.99 -6.29
CA CYS A 115 -43.26 -3.10 -7.14
C CYS A 115 -43.54 -4.16 -8.21
N SER A 116 -43.53 -3.77 -9.48
CA SER A 116 -43.66 -4.69 -10.61
C SER A 116 -42.29 -4.90 -11.25
N GLU A 117 -41.95 -6.15 -11.54
CA GLU A 117 -40.68 -6.57 -12.11
C GLU A 117 -40.85 -6.90 -13.60
N TYR A 118 -39.94 -6.39 -14.43
CA TYR A 118 -39.98 -6.55 -15.88
C TYR A 118 -38.64 -7.03 -16.43
N ARG A 119 -38.70 -8.12 -17.19
CA ARG A 119 -37.58 -8.65 -17.97
C ARG A 119 -37.80 -8.34 -19.44
N LYS A 120 -36.93 -7.52 -20.02
CA LYS A 120 -37.03 -7.06 -21.43
C LYS A 120 -38.40 -6.45 -21.76
N GLY A 121 -38.95 -5.66 -20.84
CA GLY A 121 -40.25 -4.98 -21.00
C GLY A 121 -41.48 -5.87 -20.77
N VAL A 122 -41.32 -7.16 -20.48
CA VAL A 122 -42.43 -8.05 -20.12
C VAL A 122 -42.49 -8.19 -18.61
N LYS A 123 -43.67 -7.94 -18.02
CA LYS A 123 -43.87 -8.15 -16.59
C LYS A 123 -43.72 -9.62 -16.24
N ILE A 124 -42.88 -9.91 -15.26
CA ILE A 124 -42.58 -11.28 -14.80
C ILE A 124 -42.99 -11.52 -13.35
N GLY A 125 -43.04 -10.47 -12.53
CA GLY A 125 -43.42 -10.56 -11.13
C GLY A 125 -44.07 -9.28 -10.61
N GLU A 126 -44.73 -9.39 -9.46
CA GLU A 126 -45.05 -8.24 -8.63
C GLU A 126 -44.95 -8.61 -7.15
N THR A 127 -44.53 -7.64 -6.34
CA THR A 127 -44.65 -7.68 -4.89
C THR A 127 -45.46 -6.49 -4.43
N ARG A 128 -46.33 -6.71 -3.45
CA ARG A 128 -47.15 -5.67 -2.82
C ARG A 128 -46.86 -5.62 -1.33
N ARG A 129 -46.87 -4.42 -0.77
CA ARG A 129 -46.82 -4.20 0.67
C ARG A 129 -47.75 -3.07 1.07
N ASP A 130 -48.45 -3.31 2.17
CA ASP A 130 -49.31 -2.33 2.82
C ASP A 130 -48.62 -1.85 4.10
N PHE A 131 -48.66 -0.54 4.33
CA PHE A 131 -47.98 0.12 5.44
C PHE A 131 -48.96 0.98 6.21
N GLN A 132 -48.63 1.18 7.49
CA GLN A 132 -49.26 2.21 8.30
C GLN A 132 -48.28 3.36 8.51
N LEU A 133 -48.74 4.60 8.36
CA LEU A 133 -47.97 5.80 8.68
C LEU A 133 -48.80 6.67 9.63
N TYR A 134 -48.26 6.91 10.82
CA TYR A 134 -48.92 7.77 11.79
C TYR A 134 -48.52 9.23 11.55
N VAL A 135 -49.48 10.10 11.24
CA VAL A 135 -49.26 11.54 11.11
C VAL A 135 -49.61 12.22 12.42
N LEU A 136 -48.61 12.80 13.07
CA LEU A 136 -48.74 13.47 14.36
C LEU A 136 -48.25 14.92 14.31
N ASN A 137 -48.60 15.69 15.34
CA ASN A 137 -48.13 17.06 15.47
C ASN A 137 -46.76 17.05 16.18
N CYS A 138 -45.69 17.11 15.40
CA CYS A 138 -44.33 17.07 15.93
C CYS A 138 -43.93 18.43 16.56
N PRO A 139 -43.00 18.44 17.52
CA PRO A 139 -42.31 19.66 17.90
C PRO A 139 -41.69 20.32 16.66
N SER A 140 -41.58 21.65 16.69
CA SER A 140 -40.82 22.36 15.66
C SER A 140 -39.39 21.85 15.66
N ASN A 141 -38.89 21.48 14.48
CA ASN A 141 -37.49 21.12 14.26
C ASN A 141 -36.90 22.16 13.30
N ASN A 142 -35.91 22.92 13.74
CA ASN A 142 -35.18 23.87 12.93
C ASN A 142 -33.97 23.18 12.30
N PRO A 143 -33.52 23.58 11.10
CA PRO A 143 -32.31 22.99 10.55
C PRO A 143 -31.07 23.41 11.36
N PRO A 144 -30.10 22.50 11.58
CA PRO A 144 -28.80 22.87 12.12
C PRO A 144 -28.07 23.79 11.14
N VAL A 145 -26.99 24.42 11.60
CA VAL A 145 -26.11 25.25 10.76
C VAL A 145 -24.67 24.84 10.98
N VAL A 146 -23.91 24.69 9.89
CA VAL A 146 -22.46 24.50 9.92
C VAL A 146 -21.74 25.64 9.21
N THR A 147 -20.66 26.10 9.83
CA THR A 147 -19.74 27.07 9.24
C THR A 147 -18.35 26.45 9.14
N VAL A 148 -17.67 26.77 8.06
CA VAL A 148 -16.31 26.29 7.77
C VAL A 148 -15.36 27.47 7.90
N GLN A 149 -14.24 27.27 8.59
CA GLN A 149 -13.14 28.21 8.63
C GLN A 149 -11.89 27.55 8.04
N ALA A 150 -11.24 28.28 7.14
CA ALA A 150 -9.95 27.91 6.56
C ALA A 150 -8.95 29.00 6.92
N ASN A 151 -7.81 28.61 7.52
CA ASN A 151 -6.72 29.53 7.87
C ASN A 151 -7.19 30.72 8.73
N GLY A 152 -8.07 30.46 9.70
CA GLY A 152 -8.64 31.47 10.59
C GLY A 152 -9.68 32.41 9.97
N ARG A 153 -10.09 32.19 8.71
CA ARG A 153 -11.11 32.98 8.01
C ARG A 153 -12.34 32.15 7.70
N LEU A 154 -13.51 32.77 7.79
CA LEU A 154 -14.77 32.15 7.39
C LEU A 154 -14.77 31.86 5.89
N TYR A 155 -14.99 30.60 5.54
CA TYR A 155 -15.11 30.13 4.16
C TYR A 155 -16.49 30.45 3.59
N ARG A 156 -16.54 31.00 2.38
CA ARG A 156 -17.77 31.33 1.65
C ARG A 156 -17.95 30.39 0.45
N ALA A 157 -18.90 29.48 0.57
CA ALA A 157 -19.23 28.53 -0.50
C ALA A 157 -19.57 29.26 -1.82
N GLY A 158 -19.08 28.73 -2.94
CA GLY A 158 -19.27 29.33 -4.27
C GLY A 158 -18.36 30.52 -4.60
N ARG A 159 -17.64 31.07 -3.61
CA ARG A 159 -16.68 32.17 -3.79
C ARG A 159 -15.24 31.74 -3.50
N ASP A 160 -15.03 31.04 -2.40
CA ASP A 160 -13.70 30.73 -1.91
C ASP A 160 -13.23 29.35 -2.40
N THR A 161 -11.92 29.20 -2.61
CA THR A 161 -11.26 27.91 -2.85
C THR A 161 -10.12 27.76 -1.86
N VAL A 162 -10.18 26.71 -1.02
CA VAL A 162 -9.13 26.41 -0.05
C VAL A 162 -7.91 25.87 -0.79
N ARG A 163 -6.73 26.44 -0.54
CA ARG A 163 -5.47 25.96 -1.12
C ARG A 163 -4.68 25.22 -0.05
N ILE A 164 -4.51 23.92 -0.25
CA ILE A 164 -3.72 23.04 0.60
C ILE A 164 -2.35 22.86 -0.04
N ALA A 165 -1.36 23.59 0.47
CA ALA A 165 0.01 23.55 -0.02
C ALA A 165 0.87 22.52 0.75
N PRO A 166 2.04 22.11 0.22
CA PRO A 166 2.96 21.22 0.93
C PRO A 166 3.39 21.76 2.29
N THR A 167 3.59 23.07 2.36
CA THR A 167 3.89 23.79 3.60
C THR A 167 2.68 24.62 4.01
N GLY A 168 2.29 24.52 5.29
CA GLY A 168 1.19 25.30 5.87
C GLY A 168 0.03 24.48 6.43
N PRO A 169 -1.04 25.15 6.87
CA PRO A 169 -2.21 24.51 7.47
C PRO A 169 -2.94 23.62 6.46
N ARG A 170 -3.30 22.41 6.91
CA ARG A 170 -4.02 21.40 6.11
C ARG A 170 -5.38 21.02 6.70
N CYS A 171 -5.84 21.77 7.70
CA CYS A 171 -7.07 21.46 8.42
C CYS A 171 -8.04 22.63 8.37
N LEU A 172 -9.32 22.28 8.29
CA LEU A 172 -10.45 23.19 8.39
C LEU A 172 -11.03 23.11 9.80
N THR A 173 -11.42 24.24 10.35
CA THR A 173 -12.17 24.31 11.61
C THR A 173 -13.64 24.44 11.26
N LEU A 174 -14.46 23.54 11.79
CA LEU A 174 -15.90 23.48 11.58
C LEU A 174 -16.57 23.92 12.86
N ARG A 175 -17.53 24.84 12.79
CA ARG A 175 -18.39 25.21 13.92
C ARG A 175 -19.83 24.95 13.56
N TYR A 176 -20.53 24.20 14.40
CA TYR A 176 -21.89 23.74 14.11
C TYR A 176 -22.77 23.81 15.36
N THR A 177 -24.01 24.20 15.14
CA THR A 177 -25.01 24.46 16.18
C THR A 177 -26.39 24.22 15.59
N ASP A 178 -27.37 24.18 16.46
CA ASP A 178 -28.78 24.05 16.16
C ASP A 178 -29.53 24.93 17.17
N PRO A 179 -30.54 25.71 16.75
CA PRO A 179 -31.30 26.54 17.67
C PRO A 179 -32.21 25.72 18.62
N ASP A 180 -32.47 24.44 18.34
CA ASP A 180 -33.33 23.60 19.17
C ASP A 180 -32.61 23.10 20.44
N PRO A 181 -33.28 23.09 21.60
CA PRO A 181 -32.69 22.62 22.85
C PRO A 181 -32.46 21.11 22.85
N ASN A 182 -31.36 20.67 23.46
CA ASN A 182 -30.94 19.27 23.52
C ASN A 182 -30.74 18.59 22.14
N SER A 183 -30.43 19.37 21.10
CA SER A 183 -30.19 18.82 19.76
C SER A 183 -28.87 18.03 19.72
N VAL A 184 -28.93 16.80 19.20
CA VAL A 184 -27.75 15.95 18.98
C VAL A 184 -27.35 16.05 17.53
N LEU A 185 -26.15 16.56 17.29
CA LEU A 185 -25.64 16.86 15.96
C LEU A 185 -24.61 15.83 15.51
N THR A 186 -24.64 15.49 14.23
CA THR A 186 -23.67 14.61 13.58
C THR A 186 -23.13 15.25 12.32
N LEU A 187 -21.82 15.42 12.24
CA LEU A 187 -21.09 15.87 11.06
C LEU A 187 -20.68 14.69 10.18
N THR A 188 -20.78 14.89 8.88
CA THR A 188 -20.26 13.99 7.85
C THR A 188 -19.54 14.79 6.78
N ALA A 189 -18.58 14.17 6.10
CA ALA A 189 -17.87 14.74 4.96
C ALA A 189 -17.93 13.74 3.80
N ALA A 190 -18.39 14.19 2.63
CA ALA A 190 -18.54 13.35 1.45
C ALA A 190 -17.84 13.97 0.24
N PRO A 191 -16.97 13.23 -0.47
CA PRO A 191 -16.38 13.71 -1.72
C PRO A 191 -17.46 13.84 -2.80
N VAL A 192 -17.31 14.79 -3.73
CA VAL A 192 -18.31 15.06 -4.77
C VAL A 192 -17.82 14.68 -6.17
N ASN A 193 -16.67 15.21 -6.60
CA ASN A 193 -16.13 15.02 -7.95
C ASN A 193 -14.79 14.28 -7.96
N PHE A 194 -14.51 13.50 -6.91
CA PHE A 194 -13.33 12.67 -6.79
C PHE A 194 -13.64 11.41 -5.97
N THR A 195 -12.89 10.34 -6.20
CA THR A 195 -13.06 9.05 -5.52
C THR A 195 -11.77 8.55 -4.86
N ASP A 196 -10.64 9.23 -5.08
CA ASP A 196 -9.36 8.85 -4.49
C ASP A 196 -9.36 9.08 -2.97
N PRO A 197 -9.29 8.01 -2.16
CA PRO A 197 -9.27 8.12 -0.71
C PRO A 197 -8.01 8.82 -0.18
N ALA A 198 -6.89 8.81 -0.93
CA ALA A 198 -5.67 9.51 -0.52
C ALA A 198 -5.82 11.05 -0.58
N THR A 199 -6.87 11.55 -1.24
CA THR A 199 -7.21 12.97 -1.34
C THR A 199 -8.36 13.38 -0.41
N ALA A 200 -9.13 12.41 0.11
CA ALA A 200 -10.29 12.68 0.95
C ALA A 200 -9.87 13.15 2.36
N PRO A 201 -10.45 14.25 2.88
CA PRO A 201 -10.17 14.69 4.24
C PRO A 201 -10.87 13.80 5.28
N SER A 202 -10.34 13.79 6.50
CA SER A 202 -10.90 13.04 7.64
C SER A 202 -11.01 13.91 8.89
N PHE A 203 -11.99 13.61 9.74
CA PHE A 203 -12.16 14.28 11.02
C PHE A 203 -11.07 13.84 11.99
N THR A 204 -10.39 14.78 12.64
CA THR A 204 -9.36 14.52 13.67
C THR A 204 -9.87 14.76 15.09
N THR A 205 -11.11 15.21 15.23
CA THR A 205 -11.81 15.43 16.51
C THR A 205 -13.22 14.82 16.44
N THR A 206 -13.92 14.77 17.56
CA THR A 206 -15.30 14.27 17.62
C THR A 206 -16.21 15.01 16.62
N ALA A 207 -16.89 14.24 15.78
CA ALA A 207 -17.79 14.73 14.73
C ALA A 207 -19.27 14.69 15.17
N SER A 208 -19.54 14.46 16.45
CA SER A 208 -20.90 14.43 16.99
C SER A 208 -20.95 14.96 18.41
N GLY A 209 -22.10 15.48 18.83
CA GLY A 209 -22.31 15.93 20.21
C GLY A 209 -23.66 16.60 20.41
N THR A 210 -23.96 16.96 21.66
CA THR A 210 -25.20 17.66 22.04
C THR A 210 -24.94 19.15 22.18
N VAL A 211 -25.86 19.98 21.68
CA VAL A 211 -25.88 21.44 21.91
C VAL A 211 -27.08 21.87 22.73
N ARG A 212 -26.94 23.02 23.42
CA ARG A 212 -28.05 23.68 24.13
C ARG A 212 -28.80 22.78 25.12
N ALA A 213 -28.06 21.88 25.75
CA ALA A 213 -28.51 21.08 26.90
C ALA A 213 -27.82 21.59 28.17
N SER A 214 -28.39 21.29 29.34
CA SER A 214 -27.77 21.66 30.62
C SER A 214 -26.35 21.08 30.72
N GLY A 215 -25.36 21.95 30.94
CA GLY A 215 -23.94 21.57 30.98
C GLY A 215 -23.28 21.31 29.62
N GLN A 216 -23.97 21.52 28.50
CA GLN A 216 -23.44 21.36 27.14
C GLN A 216 -23.24 22.73 26.45
N PRO A 217 -22.34 22.83 25.47
CA PRO A 217 -22.08 24.09 24.77
C PRO A 217 -23.23 24.49 23.84
N ASP A 218 -23.32 25.77 23.50
CA ASP A 218 -24.23 26.26 22.46
C ASP A 218 -23.74 25.93 21.04
N THR A 219 -22.46 25.67 20.85
CA THR A 219 -21.83 25.42 19.55
C THR A 219 -20.71 24.42 19.69
N LEU A 220 -20.73 23.39 18.86
CA LEU A 220 -19.67 22.39 18.78
C LEU A 220 -18.61 22.83 17.77
N THR A 221 -17.39 22.32 17.94
CA THR A 221 -16.28 22.53 17.02
C THR A 221 -15.70 21.19 16.60
N ALA A 222 -15.36 21.04 15.33
CA ALA A 222 -14.65 19.88 14.81
C ALA A 222 -13.53 20.30 13.85
N THR A 223 -12.54 19.43 13.66
CA THR A 223 -11.41 19.65 12.76
C THR A 223 -11.43 18.61 11.65
N LEU A 224 -11.36 19.07 10.40
CA LEU A 224 -11.35 18.25 9.19
C LEU A 224 -10.01 18.46 8.47
N CYS A 225 -9.15 17.44 8.42
CA CYS A 225 -7.79 17.55 7.88
C CYS A 225 -7.62 16.80 6.56
N PHE A 226 -6.90 17.43 5.62
CA PHE A 226 -6.52 16.82 4.35
C PHE A 226 -5.23 15.98 4.51
N PRO A 227 -5.18 14.75 3.95
CA PRO A 227 -3.96 13.94 3.95
C PRO A 227 -2.77 14.69 3.36
N GLN A 228 -1.56 14.38 3.80
CA GLN A 228 -0.34 15.05 3.30
C GLN A 228 -0.16 14.89 1.78
N CYS A 229 -0.56 13.74 1.25
CA CYS A 229 -0.42 13.40 -0.16
C CYS A 229 -1.65 13.73 -1.01
N ALA A 230 -2.60 14.50 -0.46
CA ALA A 230 -3.74 14.97 -1.24
C ALA A 230 -3.26 15.75 -2.47
N ASP A 231 -3.71 15.32 -3.64
CA ASP A 231 -3.35 15.89 -4.93
C ASP A 231 -4.59 16.05 -5.80
N THR A 232 -4.97 17.29 -6.08
CA THR A 232 -6.11 17.56 -6.97
C THR A 232 -5.70 17.72 -8.43
N LYS A 233 -4.41 17.53 -8.75
CA LYS A 233 -3.87 17.58 -10.12
C LYS A 233 -4.23 18.87 -10.85
N GLY A 234 -4.24 19.98 -10.11
CA GLY A 234 -4.60 21.32 -10.60
C GLY A 234 -6.10 21.55 -10.84
N LYS A 235 -6.97 20.56 -10.58
CA LYS A 235 -8.43 20.69 -10.71
C LYS A 235 -9.07 21.00 -9.37
N VAL A 236 -10.15 21.79 -9.38
CA VAL A 236 -10.90 22.08 -8.15
C VAL A 236 -11.72 20.85 -7.75
N TYR A 237 -11.48 20.34 -6.56
CA TYR A 237 -12.26 19.27 -5.95
C TYR A 237 -13.26 19.84 -4.94
N TYR A 238 -14.35 19.12 -4.72
CA TYR A 238 -15.40 19.51 -3.78
C TYR A 238 -15.64 18.41 -2.74
N VAL A 239 -15.70 18.82 -1.48
CA VAL A 239 -16.21 18.00 -0.38
C VAL A 239 -17.44 18.67 0.21
N ASN A 240 -18.53 17.92 0.37
CA ASN A 240 -19.70 18.40 1.10
C ASN A 240 -19.49 18.10 2.59
N VAL A 241 -19.46 19.15 3.41
CA VAL A 241 -19.52 19.04 4.87
C VAL A 241 -20.97 19.20 5.28
N MET A 242 -21.56 18.17 5.88
CA MET A 242 -22.97 18.13 6.23
C MET A 242 -23.12 17.96 7.74
N VAL A 243 -23.96 18.75 8.37
CA VAL A 243 -24.41 18.52 9.74
C VAL A 243 -25.86 18.06 9.71
N ALA A 244 -26.19 17.02 10.46
CA ALA A 244 -27.55 16.54 10.68
C ALA A 244 -27.91 16.65 12.16
N ASP A 245 -29.16 17.00 12.43
CA ASP A 245 -29.74 16.96 13.77
C ASP A 245 -30.26 15.55 14.14
N ASN A 246 -30.89 15.43 15.30
CA ASN A 246 -31.64 14.25 15.73
C ASN A 246 -33.16 14.46 15.62
N GLY A 247 -33.58 15.38 14.77
CA GLY A 247 -34.97 15.68 14.50
C GLY A 247 -35.70 14.43 14.02
N CYS A 248 -36.87 14.18 14.61
CA CYS A 248 -37.59 12.94 14.34
C CYS A 248 -38.46 13.02 13.07
N ALA A 249 -38.87 11.84 12.60
CA ALA A 249 -39.33 11.50 11.25
C ALA A 249 -38.24 11.64 10.18
N LEU A 250 -37.65 12.82 10.04
CA LEU A 250 -36.50 13.06 9.16
C LEU A 250 -35.57 14.12 9.76
N PRO A 251 -34.31 13.77 10.03
CA PRO A 251 -33.32 14.75 10.44
C PRO A 251 -33.18 15.89 9.44
N LYS A 252 -33.17 17.14 9.91
CA LYS A 252 -32.81 18.26 9.03
C LYS A 252 -31.30 18.35 8.97
N ARG A 253 -30.83 18.94 7.86
CA ARG A 253 -29.41 19.05 7.55
C ARG A 253 -29.07 20.41 6.99
N ASP A 254 -27.85 20.83 7.24
CA ASP A 254 -27.19 21.91 6.51
C ASP A 254 -25.93 21.37 5.83
N THR A 255 -25.56 21.96 4.71
CA THR A 255 -24.44 21.49 3.87
C THR A 255 -23.63 22.66 3.35
N VAL A 256 -22.35 22.67 3.70
CA VAL A 256 -21.37 23.56 3.08
C VAL A 256 -20.53 22.77 2.09
N ARG A 257 -20.64 23.13 0.81
CA ARG A 257 -19.76 22.59 -0.25
C ARG A 257 -18.43 23.35 -0.25
N VAL A 258 -17.36 22.69 0.16
CA VAL A 258 -16.02 23.25 0.21
C VAL A 258 -15.27 22.91 -1.08
N ALA A 259 -14.89 23.94 -1.84
CA ALA A 259 -13.98 23.84 -2.97
C ALA A 259 -12.52 23.88 -2.48
N PHE A 260 -11.69 22.97 -2.94
CA PHE A 260 -10.27 22.95 -2.60
C PHE A 260 -9.35 22.57 -3.77
N LEU A 261 -8.11 23.04 -3.68
CA LEU A 261 -6.97 22.64 -4.48
C LEU A 261 -5.90 22.11 -3.54
N ALA A 262 -5.37 20.92 -3.79
CA ALA A 262 -4.29 20.34 -3.00
C ALA A 262 -3.11 20.00 -3.89
N THR A 263 -1.91 20.30 -3.40
CA THR A 263 -0.65 19.98 -4.06
C THR A 263 0.22 19.20 -3.08
N PRO A 264 0.68 18.00 -3.43
CA PRO A 264 1.56 17.22 -2.58
C PRO A 264 2.97 17.83 -2.57
N PRO A 265 3.82 17.48 -1.57
CA PRO A 265 5.23 17.82 -1.61
C PRO A 265 5.87 17.40 -2.93
N PRO A 266 6.76 18.23 -3.53
CA PRO A 266 7.41 17.90 -4.78
C PRO A 266 8.23 16.61 -4.62
N SER A 267 8.19 15.76 -5.64
CA SER A 267 9.10 14.62 -5.76
C SER A 267 9.85 14.74 -7.08
N THR A 268 11.16 14.92 -7.01
CA THR A 268 12.07 15.02 -8.15
C THR A 268 13.03 13.84 -8.09
N VAL A 269 13.45 13.31 -9.24
CA VAL A 269 14.40 12.18 -9.23
C VAL A 269 15.75 12.67 -8.71
N PRO A 270 16.31 12.10 -7.61
CA PRO A 270 17.62 12.49 -7.13
C PRO A 270 18.71 11.96 -8.06
N VAL A 271 19.95 12.41 -7.86
CA VAL A 271 21.14 11.93 -8.56
C VAL A 271 22.08 11.30 -7.55
N LEU A 272 22.53 10.07 -7.83
CA LEU A 272 23.58 9.38 -7.07
C LEU A 272 24.89 9.41 -7.85
N THR A 273 25.89 10.07 -7.29
CA THR A 273 27.27 10.09 -7.80
C THR A 273 28.20 9.38 -6.83
N THR A 274 29.21 8.68 -7.35
CA THR A 274 30.15 7.91 -6.53
C THR A 274 31.57 8.01 -7.08
N SER A 275 32.56 7.74 -6.24
CA SER A 275 33.96 7.58 -6.66
C SER A 275 34.32 6.14 -7.06
N PHE A 276 33.32 5.26 -7.20
CA PHE A 276 33.54 3.90 -7.72
C PHE A 276 33.88 3.96 -9.22
N PRO A 277 34.46 2.89 -9.79
CA PRO A 277 34.64 2.80 -11.24
C PRO A 277 33.30 3.02 -11.98
N PRO A 278 33.33 3.60 -13.19
CA PRO A 278 32.12 3.85 -13.97
C PRO A 278 31.25 2.61 -14.14
N GLU A 279 29.94 2.82 -14.16
CA GLU A 279 28.97 1.76 -14.37
C GLU A 279 28.89 1.43 -15.86
N VAL A 280 28.83 0.13 -16.18
CA VAL A 280 28.62 -0.36 -17.54
C VAL A 280 27.28 -1.10 -17.57
N PRO A 281 26.32 -0.72 -18.44
CA PRO A 281 25.01 -1.36 -18.47
C PRO A 281 25.11 -2.89 -18.62
N GLY A 282 24.43 -3.62 -17.73
CA GLY A 282 24.37 -5.08 -17.73
C GLY A 282 25.60 -5.78 -17.10
N ILE A 283 26.60 -5.04 -16.62
CA ILE A 283 27.79 -5.60 -15.98
C ILE A 283 27.92 -5.06 -14.56
N ILE A 284 28.05 -5.96 -13.57
CA ILE A 284 28.33 -5.55 -12.20
C ILE A 284 29.76 -5.02 -12.13
N THR A 285 29.93 -3.77 -11.70
CA THR A 285 31.24 -3.17 -11.49
C THR A 285 32.02 -3.92 -10.41
N GLU A 286 33.25 -4.32 -10.74
CA GLU A 286 34.15 -5.02 -9.83
C GLU A 286 35.26 -4.11 -9.33
N VAL A 287 35.50 -4.11 -8.01
CA VAL A 287 36.62 -3.43 -7.36
C VAL A 287 37.56 -4.48 -6.79
N ARG A 288 38.79 -4.52 -7.31
CA ARG A 288 39.84 -5.44 -6.87
C ARG A 288 40.78 -4.76 -5.88
N VAL A 289 40.82 -5.25 -4.63
CA VAL A 289 41.61 -4.66 -3.56
C VAL A 289 42.72 -5.61 -3.13
N ALA A 290 43.96 -5.12 -3.03
CA ALA A 290 45.07 -5.94 -2.54
C ALA A 290 44.88 -6.29 -1.06
N LEU A 291 45.32 -7.48 -0.66
CA LEU A 291 45.21 -7.95 0.72
C LEU A 291 45.84 -6.94 1.70
N ASN A 292 45.15 -6.66 2.80
CA ASN A 292 45.54 -5.70 3.85
C ASN A 292 45.75 -4.25 3.38
N GLN A 293 45.39 -3.89 2.14
CA GLN A 293 45.44 -2.51 1.66
C GLN A 293 44.05 -1.87 1.79
N PRO A 294 43.93 -0.68 2.40
CA PRO A 294 42.65 -0.01 2.52
C PRO A 294 42.16 0.48 1.15
N TYR A 295 40.88 0.29 0.91
CA TYR A 295 40.15 0.91 -0.19
C TYR A 295 39.06 1.82 0.37
N THR A 296 38.92 3.02 -0.18
CA THR A 296 37.88 3.97 0.20
C THR A 296 37.12 4.47 -1.01
N ALA A 297 35.83 4.76 -0.81
CA ALA A 297 35.00 5.38 -1.82
C ALA A 297 34.01 6.38 -1.19
N THR A 298 33.65 7.41 -1.94
CA THR A 298 32.67 8.40 -1.53
C THR A 298 31.41 8.30 -2.38
N LEU A 299 30.28 8.64 -1.77
CA LEU A 299 28.98 8.72 -2.42
C LEU A 299 28.34 10.08 -2.10
N LEU A 300 27.71 10.67 -3.10
CA LEU A 300 26.99 11.93 -3.00
C LEU A 300 25.63 11.78 -3.69
N GLY A 301 24.58 11.88 -2.87
CA GLY A 301 23.21 12.07 -3.32
C GLY A 301 22.87 13.56 -3.37
N THR A 302 22.28 14.01 -4.47
CA THR A 302 21.75 15.38 -4.61
C THR A 302 20.35 15.34 -5.19
N ASP A 303 19.52 16.30 -4.85
CA ASP A 303 18.18 16.44 -5.41
C ASP A 303 17.90 17.91 -5.74
N THR A 304 17.26 18.14 -6.89
CA THR A 304 16.93 19.47 -7.39
C THR A 304 15.84 20.14 -6.56
N ALA A 305 14.88 19.37 -6.05
CA ALA A 305 14.06 19.80 -4.93
C ALA A 305 14.75 19.37 -3.62
N PRO A 306 14.66 20.19 -2.56
CA PRO A 306 15.26 19.88 -1.26
C PRO A 306 14.45 18.77 -0.54
N ASN A 307 14.48 17.57 -1.08
CA ASN A 307 13.85 16.37 -0.55
C ASN A 307 14.77 15.70 0.47
N PRO A 308 14.26 15.13 1.58
CA PRO A 308 15.12 14.39 2.50
C PRO A 308 15.73 13.17 1.82
N LEU A 309 17.06 13.05 1.86
CA LEU A 309 17.81 11.97 1.23
C LEU A 309 18.52 11.13 2.30
N ALA A 310 18.46 9.81 2.12
CA ALA A 310 19.17 8.85 2.95
C ALA A 310 20.05 7.93 2.09
N LEU A 311 21.32 7.79 2.49
CA LEU A 311 22.26 6.83 1.91
C LEU A 311 22.43 5.63 2.84
N THR A 312 22.38 4.43 2.28
CA THR A 312 22.59 3.17 2.99
C THR A 312 23.48 2.23 2.19
N ALA A 313 24.16 1.32 2.89
CA ALA A 313 24.90 0.22 2.27
C ALA A 313 24.53 -1.11 2.93
N ALA A 314 24.26 -2.14 2.14
CA ALA A 314 23.93 -3.47 2.62
C ALA A 314 24.72 -4.54 1.85
N GLY A 315 25.32 -5.48 2.57
CA GLY A 315 25.96 -6.66 2.00
C GLY A 315 24.91 -7.71 1.60
N GLU A 316 25.14 -8.41 0.49
CA GLU A 316 24.28 -9.51 0.07
C GLU A 316 24.57 -10.77 0.90
N GLY A 317 23.77 -11.00 1.95
CA GLY A 317 23.90 -12.17 2.82
C GLY A 317 24.97 -12.05 3.91
N PHE A 318 25.48 -10.84 4.18
CA PHE A 318 26.46 -10.59 5.25
C PHE A 318 26.35 -9.18 5.82
N ASP A 319 26.77 -9.02 7.08
CA ASP A 319 26.91 -7.70 7.70
C ASP A 319 28.25 -7.07 7.32
N LEU A 320 28.24 -5.80 6.87
CA LEU A 320 29.47 -5.11 6.44
C LEU A 320 30.62 -5.21 7.47
N PRO A 321 30.41 -4.95 8.78
CA PRO A 321 31.49 -5.03 9.76
C PRO A 321 32.08 -6.44 9.93
N SER A 322 31.30 -7.50 9.67
CA SER A 322 31.76 -8.89 9.80
C SER A 322 32.88 -9.25 8.81
N VAL A 323 32.99 -8.48 7.72
CA VAL A 323 34.00 -8.63 6.69
C VAL A 323 34.95 -7.42 6.61
N GLY A 324 35.01 -6.62 7.68
CA GLY A 324 35.91 -5.45 7.78
C GLY A 324 35.50 -4.28 6.89
N MET A 325 34.26 -4.24 6.39
CA MET A 325 33.71 -3.10 5.67
C MET A 325 33.06 -2.13 6.66
N SER A 326 33.19 -0.83 6.39
CA SER A 326 32.48 0.22 7.13
C SER A 326 31.82 1.20 6.18
N PHE A 327 30.67 1.73 6.59
CA PHE A 327 29.89 2.70 5.84
C PHE A 327 29.35 3.76 6.80
N ALA A 328 29.68 5.03 6.56
CA ALA A 328 29.23 6.15 7.35
C ALA A 328 28.52 7.17 6.46
N ALA A 329 27.23 7.39 6.70
CA ALA A 329 26.40 8.33 5.95
C ALA A 329 26.04 9.56 6.78
N GLN A 330 26.01 10.72 6.12
CA GLN A 330 25.45 11.97 6.58
C GLN A 330 24.24 12.28 5.71
N ASN A 331 23.05 11.97 6.24
CA ASN A 331 21.77 12.17 5.56
C ASN A 331 21.28 13.61 5.76
N GLY A 332 20.53 14.13 4.80
CA GLY A 332 20.13 15.53 4.83
C GLY A 332 19.10 15.87 3.75
N THR A 333 18.67 17.12 3.75
CA THR A 333 17.65 17.64 2.84
C THR A 333 18.32 18.20 1.57
N GLY A 334 17.94 17.69 0.40
CA GLY A 334 18.52 18.03 -0.91
C GLY A 334 19.92 17.46 -1.14
N ARG A 335 20.59 16.96 -0.10
CA ARG A 335 21.95 16.42 -0.17
C ARG A 335 22.19 15.36 0.91
N ALA A 336 22.82 14.26 0.52
CA ALA A 336 23.35 13.25 1.43
C ALA A 336 24.75 12.82 0.97
N THR A 337 25.66 12.58 1.91
CA THR A 337 27.03 12.12 1.61
C THR A 337 27.36 10.87 2.39
N ALA A 338 28.17 9.97 1.85
CA ALA A 338 28.66 8.82 2.58
C ALA A 338 30.08 8.44 2.21
N ASN A 339 30.79 7.86 3.18
CA ASN A 339 32.11 7.26 2.98
C ASN A 339 32.02 5.76 3.23
N PHE A 340 32.55 4.99 2.28
CA PHE A 340 32.76 3.55 2.38
C PHE A 340 34.26 3.28 2.55
N ALA A 341 34.60 2.33 3.41
CA ALA A 341 35.97 1.85 3.56
C ALA A 341 36.00 0.33 3.73
N TRP A 342 37.02 -0.32 3.16
CA TRP A 342 37.26 -1.75 3.31
C TRP A 342 38.75 -2.06 3.33
N THR A 343 39.17 -2.87 4.29
CA THR A 343 40.52 -3.46 4.33
C THR A 343 40.37 -4.97 4.34
N PRO A 344 40.59 -5.67 3.22
CA PRO A 344 40.39 -7.11 3.13
C PRO A 344 41.42 -7.88 3.96
N THR A 345 40.95 -8.92 4.65
CA THR A 345 41.78 -9.85 5.42
C THR A 345 41.79 -11.23 4.78
N CYS A 346 42.69 -12.11 5.22
CA CYS A 346 42.70 -13.48 4.72
C CYS A 346 41.41 -14.25 5.01
N ALA A 347 40.79 -14.04 6.18
CA ALA A 347 39.50 -14.64 6.49
C ALA A 347 38.43 -14.30 5.43
N THR A 348 38.35 -13.03 5.03
CA THR A 348 37.41 -12.59 3.98
C THR A 348 37.78 -13.11 2.59
N ALA A 349 39.08 -13.18 2.27
CA ALA A 349 39.54 -13.68 0.99
C ALA A 349 39.19 -15.16 0.80
N THR A 350 39.35 -15.97 1.85
CA THR A 350 39.04 -17.41 1.84
C THR A 350 37.53 -17.67 1.87
N ALA A 351 36.77 -16.93 2.70
CA ALA A 351 35.32 -17.11 2.82
C ALA A 351 34.52 -16.63 1.59
N SER A 352 35.06 -15.70 0.80
CA SER A 352 34.35 -15.08 -0.33
C SER A 352 35.18 -15.08 -1.61
N PRO A 353 35.48 -16.26 -2.20
CA PRO A 353 36.35 -16.38 -3.37
C PRO A 353 35.80 -15.69 -4.62
N ASN A 354 34.47 -15.58 -4.74
CA ASN A 354 33.78 -14.90 -5.84
C ASN A 354 33.52 -13.40 -5.58
N GLY A 355 34.02 -12.88 -4.47
CA GLY A 355 33.80 -11.51 -4.02
C GLY A 355 32.55 -11.30 -3.17
N LEU A 356 32.42 -10.08 -2.66
CA LEU A 356 31.35 -9.60 -1.80
C LEU A 356 30.50 -8.60 -2.58
N LEU A 357 29.20 -8.84 -2.68
CA LEU A 357 28.26 -7.91 -3.31
C LEU A 357 27.72 -6.93 -2.27
N VAL A 358 27.82 -5.64 -2.55
CA VAL A 358 27.30 -4.57 -1.69
C VAL A 358 26.39 -3.66 -2.50
N HIS A 359 25.19 -3.44 -1.99
CA HIS A 359 24.19 -2.54 -2.54
C HIS A 359 24.27 -1.19 -1.83
N PHE A 360 24.63 -0.15 -2.56
CA PHE A 360 24.59 1.24 -2.09
C PHE A 360 23.30 1.88 -2.59
N THR A 361 22.45 2.33 -1.67
CA THR A 361 21.12 2.84 -2.00
C THR A 361 20.99 4.29 -1.56
N LEU A 362 20.52 5.13 -2.48
CA LEU A 362 20.05 6.48 -2.21
C LEU A 362 18.51 6.46 -2.24
N THR A 363 17.90 6.74 -1.10
CA THR A 363 16.45 6.75 -0.94
C THR A 363 15.98 8.15 -0.59
N GLN A 364 14.93 8.60 -1.27
CA GLN A 364 14.12 9.70 -0.79
C GLN A 364 13.35 9.26 0.46
N SER A 365 13.62 9.95 1.56
CA SER A 365 13.11 9.63 2.89
C SER A 365 12.12 10.70 3.38
N GLY A 366 11.57 10.49 4.57
CA GLY A 366 10.58 11.40 5.15
C GLY A 366 9.25 11.33 4.41
N THR A 367 8.53 12.45 4.41
CA THR A 367 7.12 12.47 3.99
C THR A 367 6.96 12.87 2.53
N ILE A 368 7.52 12.04 1.64
CA ILE A 368 7.37 12.13 0.19
C ILE A 368 6.33 11.12 -0.28
N CYS A 369 5.41 11.56 -1.13
CA CYS A 369 4.27 10.75 -1.58
C CYS A 369 4.65 9.72 -2.65
N THR A 370 5.70 10.01 -3.43
CA THR A 370 6.25 9.14 -4.46
C THR A 370 7.78 9.13 -4.37
N PRO A 371 8.36 8.41 -3.38
CA PRO A 371 9.80 8.42 -3.17
C PRO A 371 10.54 7.67 -4.29
N HIS A 372 11.68 8.21 -4.70
CA HIS A 372 12.62 7.60 -5.62
C HIS A 372 13.73 6.86 -4.87
N ILE A 373 14.12 5.70 -5.40
CA ILE A 373 15.18 4.86 -4.87
C ILE A 373 16.15 4.58 -6.02
N LEU A 374 17.43 4.89 -5.79
CA LEU A 374 18.51 4.56 -6.71
C LEU A 374 19.47 3.60 -6.01
N THR A 375 19.86 2.53 -6.70
CA THR A 375 20.79 1.54 -6.15
C THR A 375 21.97 1.36 -7.08
N ARG A 376 23.17 1.30 -6.50
CA ARG A 376 24.41 0.94 -7.17
C ARG A 376 25.01 -0.29 -6.50
N THR A 377 25.21 -1.35 -7.26
CA THR A 377 25.77 -2.61 -6.76
C THR A 377 27.23 -2.73 -7.17
N ILE A 378 28.11 -2.99 -6.20
CA ILE A 378 29.55 -3.19 -6.44
C ILE A 378 29.95 -4.57 -5.94
N ARG A 379 30.75 -5.28 -6.74
CA ARG A 379 31.42 -6.51 -6.33
C ARG A 379 32.83 -6.19 -5.85
N PHE A 380 33.11 -6.44 -4.59
CA PHE A 380 34.44 -6.30 -4.01
C PHE A 380 35.16 -7.64 -4.04
N VAL A 381 36.34 -7.69 -4.66
CA VAL A 381 37.15 -8.90 -4.80
C VAL A 381 38.53 -8.65 -4.20
N VAL A 382 39.02 -9.59 -3.40
CA VAL A 382 40.41 -9.55 -2.96
C VAL A 382 41.30 -9.94 -4.14
N LYS A 383 42.20 -9.04 -4.54
CA LYS A 383 43.17 -9.29 -5.60
C LYS A 383 44.09 -10.41 -5.15
N ARG A 384 43.93 -11.59 -5.76
CA ARG A 384 44.86 -12.71 -5.59
C ARG A 384 46.09 -12.50 -6.47
N PRO A 385 47.28 -12.91 -6.03
CA PRO A 385 48.41 -13.11 -6.93
C PRO A 385 47.96 -13.99 -8.10
N ALA A 386 48.45 -13.72 -9.29
CA ALA A 386 48.22 -14.64 -10.40
C ALA A 386 48.84 -16.00 -10.01
N ASP A 387 48.01 -17.05 -9.94
CA ASP A 387 48.54 -18.40 -10.00
C ASP A 387 49.31 -18.51 -11.32
N SER A 388 50.52 -19.07 -11.29
CA SER A 388 51.29 -19.28 -12.51
C SER A 388 50.45 -20.18 -13.44
N LEU A 389 49.88 -19.57 -14.49
CA LEU A 389 48.93 -20.19 -15.43
C LEU A 389 49.48 -21.41 -16.19
N ALA A 390 50.70 -21.85 -15.89
CA ALA A 390 51.21 -23.18 -16.16
C ALA A 390 52.38 -23.49 -15.22
N PHE A 391 52.13 -23.79 -13.93
CA PHE A 391 53.17 -24.37 -13.09
C PHE A 391 53.66 -25.68 -13.71
N ARG A 392 54.86 -25.64 -14.31
CA ARG A 392 55.51 -26.76 -14.99
C ARG A 392 56.85 -27.03 -14.32
N PRO A 393 56.88 -27.92 -13.31
CA PRO A 393 58.14 -28.32 -12.69
C PRO A 393 59.10 -28.90 -13.75
N PRO A 394 60.42 -28.65 -13.63
CA PRO A 394 61.40 -29.37 -14.42
C PRO A 394 61.31 -30.87 -14.12
N ASN A 395 61.67 -31.67 -15.12
CA ASN A 395 61.56 -33.13 -15.07
C ASN A 395 62.91 -33.84 -15.26
N ILE A 396 64.02 -33.10 -15.32
CA ILE A 396 65.38 -33.65 -15.39
C ILE A 396 66.35 -32.80 -14.58
N ILE A 397 67.31 -33.45 -13.90
CA ILE A 397 68.48 -32.83 -13.27
C ILE A 397 69.75 -33.61 -13.64
N THR A 398 70.87 -32.89 -13.75
CA THR A 398 72.18 -33.41 -14.12
C THR A 398 73.23 -33.00 -13.09
N PRO A 399 73.32 -33.71 -11.94
CA PRO A 399 74.20 -33.33 -10.83
C PRO A 399 75.69 -33.62 -11.12
N ASN A 400 76.25 -32.93 -12.12
CA ASN A 400 77.62 -33.09 -12.60
C ASN A 400 78.58 -31.97 -12.09
N GLY A 401 78.03 -30.96 -11.40
CA GLY A 401 78.79 -29.86 -10.80
C GLY A 401 79.12 -28.71 -11.77
N ASP A 402 78.47 -28.64 -12.93
CA ASP A 402 78.65 -27.55 -13.91
C ASP A 402 77.81 -26.29 -13.59
N GLY A 403 76.98 -26.35 -12.54
CA GLY A 403 76.09 -25.28 -12.11
C GLY A 403 74.74 -25.24 -12.84
N LEU A 404 74.50 -26.10 -13.83
CA LEU A 404 73.30 -26.14 -14.66
C LEU A 404 72.47 -27.39 -14.37
N ASN A 405 71.23 -27.21 -13.92
CA ASN A 405 70.33 -28.30 -13.55
C ASN A 405 70.92 -29.31 -12.53
N ASP A 406 71.94 -28.90 -11.76
CA ASP A 406 72.55 -29.75 -10.73
C ASP A 406 71.59 -30.14 -9.59
N VAL A 407 70.58 -29.29 -9.35
CA VAL A 407 69.62 -29.47 -8.26
C VAL A 407 68.20 -29.29 -8.74
N PHE A 408 67.30 -30.11 -8.21
CA PHE A 408 65.87 -29.93 -8.34
C PHE A 408 65.43 -28.84 -7.36
N THR A 409 64.88 -27.75 -7.92
CA THR A 409 64.32 -26.61 -7.20
C THR A 409 63.17 -26.02 -8.02
N LEU A 410 62.28 -25.27 -7.38
CA LEU A 410 61.03 -24.80 -7.99
C LEU A 410 60.81 -23.30 -7.72
N PRO A 411 61.56 -22.41 -8.39
CA PRO A 411 61.43 -20.96 -8.16
C PRO A 411 60.05 -20.41 -8.54
N ASP A 412 59.39 -21.01 -9.52
CA ASP A 412 58.08 -20.57 -10.05
C ASP A 412 56.89 -21.27 -9.38
N LEU A 413 57.07 -21.77 -8.14
CA LEU A 413 55.97 -22.31 -7.34
C LEU A 413 54.83 -21.30 -7.26
N PRO A 414 53.55 -21.73 -7.34
CA PRO A 414 52.41 -20.87 -7.07
C PRO A 414 52.61 -20.08 -5.76
N PRO A 415 52.41 -18.75 -5.75
CA PRO A 415 52.72 -17.91 -4.59
C PRO A 415 51.86 -18.29 -3.39
N ASP A 416 52.39 -18.10 -2.18
CA ASP A 416 51.62 -18.29 -0.97
C ASP A 416 50.55 -17.20 -0.86
N PHE A 417 49.32 -17.59 -0.53
CA PHE A 417 48.21 -16.65 -0.35
C PHE A 417 47.19 -17.19 0.66
N CYS A 418 47.10 -16.55 1.83
CA CYS A 418 46.17 -16.92 2.89
C CYS A 418 46.26 -18.39 3.30
N ASP A 419 45.22 -19.19 3.06
CA ASP A 419 45.15 -20.62 3.34
C ASP A 419 45.90 -21.49 2.32
N ALA A 420 46.40 -20.88 1.25
CA ALA A 420 47.11 -21.53 0.17
C ALA A 420 48.62 -21.30 0.28
N GLN A 421 49.27 -21.97 1.23
CA GLN A 421 50.72 -21.89 1.49
C GLN A 421 51.42 -23.18 1.06
N PHE A 422 52.68 -23.08 0.64
CA PHE A 422 53.53 -24.26 0.42
C PHE A 422 53.65 -25.06 1.72
N ALA A 423 53.28 -26.34 1.69
CA ALA A 423 53.33 -27.20 2.87
C ALA A 423 54.55 -28.12 2.84
N SER A 424 54.81 -28.79 1.72
CA SER A 424 56.01 -29.63 1.55
C SER A 424 56.24 -30.06 0.11
N VAL A 425 57.49 -30.46 -0.16
CA VAL A 425 57.86 -31.33 -1.27
C VAL A 425 58.29 -32.70 -0.73
N GLN A 426 57.90 -33.76 -1.41
CA GLN A 426 58.35 -35.13 -1.17
C GLN A 426 58.83 -35.74 -2.49
N ILE A 427 59.92 -36.50 -2.44
CA ILE A 427 60.51 -37.18 -3.60
C ILE A 427 60.63 -38.66 -3.29
N PHE A 428 60.13 -39.49 -4.19
CA PHE A 428 60.04 -40.94 -4.06
C PHE A 428 60.86 -41.62 -5.16
N SER A 429 61.43 -42.78 -4.84
CA SER A 429 62.02 -43.65 -5.86
C SER A 429 60.94 -44.26 -6.76
N ARG A 430 61.36 -44.92 -7.85
CA ARG A 430 60.47 -45.72 -8.72
C ARG A 430 59.67 -46.81 -8.02
N TRP A 431 60.03 -47.18 -6.80
CA TRP A 431 59.35 -48.20 -5.99
C TRP A 431 58.46 -47.59 -4.89
N GLY A 432 58.28 -46.27 -4.88
CA GLY A 432 57.45 -45.57 -3.89
C GLY A 432 58.12 -45.34 -2.53
N ARG A 433 59.42 -45.63 -2.39
CA ARG A 433 60.18 -45.33 -1.16
C ARG A 433 60.45 -43.82 -1.09
N LEU A 434 60.12 -43.17 0.02
CA LEU A 434 60.45 -41.77 0.28
C LEU A 434 61.98 -41.58 0.38
N MET A 435 62.51 -40.72 -0.47
CA MET A 435 63.95 -40.43 -0.58
C MET A 435 64.31 -39.06 -0.03
N TYR A 436 63.40 -38.10 -0.15
CA TYR A 436 63.59 -36.73 0.34
C TYR A 436 62.25 -36.11 0.72
N GLN A 437 62.24 -35.28 1.75
CA GLN A 437 61.11 -34.47 2.14
C GLN A 437 61.62 -33.14 2.69
N SER A 438 60.96 -32.04 2.32
CA SER A 438 61.24 -30.73 2.88
C SER A 438 59.97 -29.89 3.00
N PRO A 439 59.75 -29.20 4.13
CA PRO A 439 58.74 -28.15 4.26
C PRO A 439 59.24 -26.79 3.74
N ASP A 440 60.52 -26.68 3.38
CA ASP A 440 61.10 -25.44 2.89
C ASP A 440 60.71 -25.20 1.42
N ARG A 441 60.06 -24.06 1.16
CA ARG A 441 59.71 -23.61 -0.20
C ARG A 441 60.95 -23.38 -1.07
N GLY A 442 62.09 -23.03 -0.44
CA GLY A 442 63.38 -22.83 -1.09
C GLY A 442 64.21 -24.10 -1.26
N PHE A 443 63.61 -25.30 -1.13
CA PHE A 443 64.34 -26.56 -1.17
C PHE A 443 65.24 -26.70 -2.41
N ARG A 444 66.31 -27.48 -2.21
CA ARG A 444 67.27 -27.86 -3.26
C ARG A 444 67.60 -29.34 -3.06
N TRP A 445 67.45 -30.13 -4.11
CA TRP A 445 67.75 -31.57 -4.06
C TRP A 445 68.64 -31.99 -5.23
N SER A 446 69.87 -32.41 -4.96
CA SER A 446 70.87 -32.81 -5.96
C SER A 446 70.73 -34.26 -6.44
N GLY A 447 69.61 -34.93 -6.17
CA GLY A 447 69.48 -36.38 -6.39
C GLY A 447 70.03 -37.22 -5.23
N ALA A 448 69.70 -38.52 -5.23
CA ALA A 448 70.37 -39.51 -4.38
C ALA A 448 71.61 -40.07 -5.11
N ALA A 449 72.41 -40.92 -4.45
CA ALA A 449 73.61 -41.54 -5.03
C ALA A 449 73.37 -42.47 -6.25
N ALA A 450 72.13 -42.58 -6.76
CA ALA A 450 71.74 -43.45 -7.86
C ALA A 450 71.00 -42.69 -8.95
N ALA A 451 71.50 -42.79 -10.18
CA ALA A 451 70.83 -42.35 -11.40
C ALA A 451 69.48 -43.05 -11.57
N GLY A 452 68.54 -42.37 -12.22
CA GLY A 452 67.26 -42.97 -12.64
C GLY A 452 66.04 -42.10 -12.36
N MET A 453 64.88 -42.75 -12.41
CA MET A 453 63.57 -42.11 -12.33
C MET A 453 63.04 -41.99 -10.91
N TYR A 454 62.57 -40.79 -10.58
CA TYR A 454 61.94 -40.42 -9.32
C TYR A 454 60.58 -39.77 -9.57
N PHE A 455 59.78 -39.66 -8.52
CA PHE A 455 58.47 -39.01 -8.55
C PHE A 455 58.40 -37.98 -7.43
N TYR A 456 57.83 -36.81 -7.71
CA TYR A 456 57.63 -35.77 -6.68
C TYR A 456 56.15 -35.58 -6.37
N LEU A 457 55.88 -35.19 -5.13
CA LEU A 457 54.60 -34.69 -4.65
C LEU A 457 54.83 -33.37 -3.93
N ILE A 458 54.27 -32.29 -4.47
CA ILE A 458 54.24 -30.98 -3.85
C ILE A 458 52.84 -30.79 -3.26
N THR A 459 52.77 -30.40 -2.00
CA THR A 459 51.51 -30.20 -1.28
C THR A 459 51.42 -28.76 -0.78
N TYR A 460 50.26 -28.15 -0.95
CA TYR A 460 49.88 -26.86 -0.34
C TYR A 460 48.88 -27.09 0.80
N THR A 461 48.80 -26.14 1.72
CA THR A 461 47.92 -26.19 2.91
C THR A 461 46.43 -26.18 2.57
N ASP A 462 46.05 -25.67 1.40
CA ASP A 462 44.67 -25.70 0.85
C ASP A 462 44.30 -27.05 0.21
N GLY A 463 45.21 -28.03 0.26
CA GLY A 463 45.03 -29.37 -0.31
C GLY A 463 45.42 -29.48 -1.78
N ARG A 464 45.83 -28.39 -2.46
CA ARG A 464 46.38 -28.49 -3.82
C ARG A 464 47.62 -29.38 -3.82
N LYS A 465 47.67 -30.28 -4.81
CA LYS A 465 48.77 -31.24 -4.99
C LYS A 465 49.27 -31.19 -6.42
N TYR A 466 50.58 -31.05 -6.58
CA TYR A 466 51.25 -31.17 -7.87
C TYR A 466 52.11 -32.43 -7.84
N LYS A 467 51.95 -33.28 -8.85
CA LYS A 467 52.68 -34.55 -8.97
C LYS A 467 53.30 -34.65 -10.35
N GLY A 468 54.45 -35.31 -10.42
CA GLY A 468 55.14 -35.57 -11.66
C GLY A 468 56.32 -36.49 -11.47
N TRP A 469 57.12 -36.62 -12.52
CA TRP A 469 58.33 -37.42 -12.53
C TRP A 469 59.56 -36.52 -12.70
N LEU A 470 60.70 -37.04 -12.27
CA LEU A 470 62.00 -36.37 -12.32
C LEU A 470 63.07 -37.42 -12.65
N GLU A 471 63.83 -37.19 -13.70
CA GLU A 471 64.95 -38.02 -14.11
C GLU A 471 66.27 -37.45 -13.58
N VAL A 472 67.10 -38.30 -12.97
CA VAL A 472 68.43 -37.93 -12.48
C VAL A 472 69.48 -38.59 -13.37
N VAL A 473 70.27 -37.78 -14.08
CA VAL A 473 71.33 -38.21 -14.99
C VAL A 473 72.66 -37.60 -14.50
N PRO A 474 73.42 -38.29 -13.62
CA PRO A 474 74.67 -37.77 -13.05
C PRO A 474 75.75 -37.45 -14.08
#